data_AF-A0A1H6G069-F1
#
_entry.id   AF-A0A1H6G069-F1
#
_cell.length_a   1.000
_cell.length_b   1.000
_cell.length_c   1.000
_cell.angle_alpha   90.00
_cell.angle_beta   90.00
_cell.angle_gamma   90.00
#
_symmetry.space_group_name_H-M   'P 1'
#
loop_
_entity.id
_entity.type
_entity.pdbx_description
1 polymer ?
#
loop_
_entity_poly.entity_id
_entity_poly.type
_entity_poly.pdbx_seq_one_letter_code
_entity_poly.pdbx_strand_id
1 'polypeptide(L)'
;MPRWVFLAATLLLAACSGGKDEESGPEASASIGPLQKAERPAPAEKPEPAVDADLPDAAAEAPTKPEPKTAGDGKTIPAAIRGRWALKAADCKAKKGSDLTALTIDATNLRFYESHGELARVRDSDAGRIVADYKFSGEGVEWDRRMQLDLADGGKTLIRRDEGEGAAAGPMRYTRCV
;
A
#
# COMPACT_ATOMS: atom_id res chain seq x y z
N MET A 1 43.46 6.35 -50.42
CA MET A 1 43.06 5.81 -51.75
C MET A 1 41.66 5.20 -51.63
N PRO A 2 40.88 5.21 -52.72
CA PRO A 2 39.45 5.60 -52.82
C PRO A 2 38.50 4.49 -52.35
N ARG A 3 37.16 4.59 -52.31
CA ARG A 3 36.21 5.37 -53.11
C ARG A 3 34.86 5.31 -52.40
N TRP A 4 34.18 6.45 -52.34
CA TRP A 4 32.81 6.59 -51.88
C TRP A 4 31.86 5.98 -52.93
N VAL A 5 30.92 5.15 -52.49
CA VAL A 5 29.72 4.78 -53.27
C VAL A 5 28.52 5.07 -52.37
N PHE A 6 27.77 6.11 -52.72
CA PHE A 6 26.39 6.27 -52.27
C PHE A 6 25.54 5.23 -52.99
N LEU A 7 24.79 4.41 -52.25
CA LEU A 7 23.62 3.73 -52.78
C LEU A 7 22.40 4.05 -51.93
N ALA A 8 21.31 4.23 -52.66
CA ALA A 8 20.01 4.73 -52.31
C ALA A 8 19.32 4.04 -51.12
N ALA A 9 18.46 4.83 -50.48
CA ALA A 9 17.45 4.41 -49.54
C ALA A 9 16.40 3.48 -50.16
N THR A 10 16.01 2.45 -49.41
CA THR A 10 14.68 1.83 -49.50
C THR A 10 14.19 1.48 -48.11
N LEU A 11 13.28 2.30 -47.59
CA LEU A 11 12.40 1.98 -46.47
C LEU A 11 11.36 0.95 -46.96
N LEU A 12 11.33 -0.22 -46.34
CA LEU A 12 10.24 -1.19 -46.50
C LEU A 12 9.42 -1.20 -45.20
N LEU A 13 8.35 -0.40 -45.17
CA LEU A 13 7.27 -0.55 -44.19
C LEU A 13 6.45 -1.79 -44.59
N ALA A 14 6.61 -2.88 -43.84
CA ALA A 14 5.69 -4.00 -43.89
C ALA A 14 4.37 -3.60 -43.19
N ALA A 15 3.38 -3.21 -43.99
CA ALA A 15 2.00 -3.12 -43.56
C ALA A 15 1.45 -4.55 -43.35
N CYS A 16 1.12 -4.90 -42.11
CA CYS A 16 0.26 -6.05 -41.83
C CYS A 16 -1.16 -5.72 -42.28
N SER A 17 -1.52 -6.26 -43.44
CA SER A 17 -2.87 -6.31 -43.98
C SER A 17 -3.45 -7.69 -43.72
N GLY A 18 -4.66 -7.74 -43.16
CA GLY A 18 -5.57 -8.88 -43.34
C GLY A 18 -5.77 -9.78 -42.11
N GLY A 19 -6.67 -9.36 -41.22
CA GLY A 19 -7.34 -10.25 -40.26
C GLY A 19 -8.84 -9.98 -40.37
N LYS A 20 -9.57 -10.98 -40.86
CA LYS A 20 -10.99 -10.96 -41.24
C LYS A 20 -11.91 -10.50 -40.10
N ASP A 21 -12.92 -9.74 -40.51
CA ASP A 21 -14.16 -9.52 -39.78
C ASP A 21 -14.76 -10.87 -39.34
N GLU A 22 -14.74 -11.14 -38.04
CA GLU A 22 -15.64 -12.14 -37.45
C GLU A 22 -16.95 -11.43 -37.11
N GLU A 23 -17.90 -11.68 -38.01
CA GLU A 23 -19.34 -11.47 -37.90
C GLU A 23 -19.83 -11.88 -36.50
N SER A 24 -20.06 -10.88 -35.65
CA SER A 24 -20.71 -11.07 -34.36
C SER A 24 -22.20 -11.26 -34.61
N GLY A 25 -22.66 -12.50 -34.45
CA GLY A 25 -24.06 -12.90 -34.55
C GLY A 25 -24.98 -12.17 -33.56
N PRO A 26 -26.30 -12.35 -33.74
CA PRO A 26 -27.31 -11.31 -33.55
C PRO A 26 -27.54 -10.93 -32.10
N GLU A 27 -27.80 -9.64 -31.93
CA GLU A 27 -28.35 -9.00 -30.74
C GLU A 27 -29.49 -9.82 -30.15
N ALA A 28 -29.19 -10.53 -29.06
CA ALA A 28 -30.22 -10.95 -28.12
C ALA A 28 -30.71 -9.68 -27.41
N SER A 29 -31.68 -9.02 -28.04
CA SER A 29 -32.54 -8.03 -27.42
C SER A 29 -33.13 -8.63 -26.14
N ALA A 30 -32.51 -8.34 -25.00
CA ALA A 30 -33.14 -8.53 -23.72
C ALA A 30 -34.35 -7.59 -23.68
N SER A 31 -35.54 -8.16 -23.85
CA SER A 31 -36.80 -7.45 -23.66
C SER A 31 -36.79 -6.83 -22.26
N ILE A 32 -36.70 -5.51 -22.21
CA ILE A 32 -36.98 -4.72 -21.01
C ILE A 32 -38.48 -4.85 -20.79
N GLY A 33 -38.86 -5.80 -19.93
CA GLY A 33 -40.23 -5.97 -19.48
C GLY A 33 -40.74 -4.73 -18.72
N PRO A 34 -42.06 -4.52 -18.65
CA PRO A 34 -42.64 -3.31 -18.09
C PRO A 34 -42.25 -3.13 -16.61
N LEU A 35 -41.92 -1.90 -16.26
CA LEU A 35 -41.76 -1.39 -14.89
C LEU A 35 -42.89 -1.91 -13.99
N GLN A 36 -42.61 -2.92 -13.18
CA GLN A 36 -43.49 -3.29 -12.09
C GLN A 36 -43.28 -2.28 -10.95
N LYS A 37 -44.31 -1.46 -10.75
CA LYS A 37 -44.45 -0.58 -9.61
C LYS A 37 -44.57 -1.46 -8.36
N ALA A 38 -43.46 -1.68 -7.67
CA ALA A 38 -43.46 -2.29 -6.35
C ALA A 38 -43.96 -1.24 -5.36
N GLU A 39 -45.25 -1.28 -5.07
CA GLU A 39 -45.88 -0.52 -3.99
C GLU A 39 -45.28 -0.97 -2.66
N ARG A 40 -44.81 0.00 -1.87
CA ARG A 40 -44.14 -0.21 -0.58
C ARG A 40 -45.21 -0.25 0.53
N PRO A 41 -45.39 -1.36 1.26
CA PRO A 41 -46.20 -1.32 2.47
C PRO A 41 -45.43 -0.61 3.58
N ALA A 42 -46.09 0.33 4.27
CA ALA A 42 -45.60 0.90 5.52
C ALA A 42 -45.72 -0.10 6.68
N PRO A 43 -44.92 0.04 7.76
CA PRO A 43 -44.61 -1.04 8.69
C PRO A 43 -45.75 -1.43 9.63
N ALA A 44 -45.87 -2.74 9.89
CA ALA A 44 -46.66 -3.27 11.00
C ALA A 44 -45.78 -3.37 12.26
N GLU A 45 -46.27 -2.78 13.33
CA GLU A 45 -45.68 -2.71 14.66
C GLU A 45 -46.17 -3.89 15.53
N LYS A 46 -45.25 -4.57 16.25
CA LYS A 46 -45.39 -5.35 17.52
C LYS A 46 -44.38 -6.52 17.62
N PRO A 47 -44.07 -7.02 18.83
CA PRO A 47 -43.55 -6.36 20.02
C PRO A 47 -42.13 -6.89 20.36
N GLU A 48 -41.47 -6.23 21.31
CA GLU A 48 -40.14 -6.57 21.83
C GLU A 48 -40.05 -8.03 22.35
N PRO A 49 -38.97 -8.78 22.07
CA PRO A 49 -38.68 -9.98 22.83
C PRO A 49 -38.08 -9.58 24.19
N ALA A 50 -38.72 -10.09 25.24
CA ALA A 50 -38.24 -10.02 26.60
C ALA A 50 -36.82 -10.58 26.72
N VAL A 51 -36.04 -9.92 27.57
CA VAL A 51 -34.68 -10.28 27.96
C VAL A 51 -34.65 -11.64 28.65
N ASP A 52 -34.02 -12.63 28.03
CA ASP A 52 -33.57 -13.83 28.74
C ASP A 52 -32.27 -13.48 29.48
N ALA A 53 -32.39 -13.45 30.80
CA ALA A 53 -31.27 -13.36 31.72
C ALA A 53 -30.68 -14.76 31.92
N ASP A 54 -29.63 -15.09 31.17
CA ASP A 54 -28.54 -15.98 31.62
C ASP A 54 -27.41 -16.02 30.56
N LEU A 55 -26.47 -15.08 30.63
CA LEU A 55 -25.15 -15.22 30.01
C LEU A 55 -24.08 -14.88 31.05
N PRO A 56 -23.03 -15.71 31.21
CA PRO A 56 -21.97 -15.46 32.18
C PRO A 56 -21.22 -14.18 31.83
N ASP A 57 -20.95 -13.41 32.88
CA ASP A 57 -20.23 -12.13 32.92
C ASP A 57 -18.91 -12.21 32.14
N ALA A 58 -18.94 -11.77 30.88
CA ALA A 58 -17.74 -11.43 30.17
C ALA A 58 -17.25 -10.13 30.80
N ALA A 59 -16.36 -10.28 31.77
CA ALA A 59 -15.62 -9.19 32.40
C ALA A 59 -15.16 -8.23 31.30
N ALA A 60 -15.85 -7.10 31.19
CA ALA A 60 -15.53 -6.05 30.26
C ALA A 60 -14.16 -5.50 30.69
N GLU A 61 -13.11 -5.85 29.95
CA GLU A 61 -11.84 -5.18 30.07
C GLU A 61 -12.09 -3.70 29.80
N ALA A 62 -11.91 -2.89 30.86
CA ALA A 62 -12.08 -1.46 30.78
C ALA A 62 -11.16 -0.89 29.68
N PRO A 63 -11.63 0.07 28.86
CA PRO A 63 -10.80 0.66 27.84
C PRO A 63 -9.57 1.28 28.49
N THR A 64 -8.39 0.76 28.15
CA THR A 64 -7.12 1.32 28.58
C THR A 64 -7.07 2.77 28.13
N LYS A 65 -6.93 3.68 29.11
CA LYS A 65 -6.75 5.11 28.88
C LYS A 65 -5.60 5.31 27.89
N PRO A 66 -5.76 6.10 26.80
CA PRO A 66 -4.67 6.35 25.87
C PRO A 66 -3.48 6.92 26.63
N GLU A 67 -2.34 6.25 26.56
CA GLU A 67 -1.09 6.79 27.07
C GLU A 67 -0.79 8.12 26.34
N PRO A 68 -0.18 9.11 27.03
CA PRO A 68 0.16 10.38 26.39
C PRO A 68 1.09 10.10 25.21
N LYS A 69 0.62 10.41 24.00
CA LYS A 69 1.45 10.37 22.80
C LYS A 69 2.48 11.49 22.91
N THR A 70 3.74 11.15 23.14
CA THR A 70 4.83 12.12 22.98
C THR A 70 4.84 12.57 21.53
N ALA A 71 4.61 13.86 21.29
CA ALA A 71 4.62 14.43 19.94
C ALA A 71 6.00 14.26 19.29
N GLY A 72 6.02 13.95 17.99
CA GLY A 72 7.26 13.98 17.21
C GLY A 72 7.76 15.40 17.01
N ASP A 73 9.00 15.55 16.54
CA ASP A 73 9.60 16.87 16.23
C ASP A 73 9.00 17.53 14.97
N GLY A 74 8.09 16.84 14.27
CA GLY A 74 7.44 17.27 13.04
C GLY A 74 8.37 17.45 11.84
N LYS A 75 9.63 17.02 11.93
CA LYS A 75 10.68 17.30 10.93
C LYS A 75 11.43 16.04 10.50
N THR A 76 11.61 15.09 11.40
CA THR A 76 12.36 13.87 11.16
C THR A 76 11.53 12.64 11.48
N ILE A 77 11.99 11.48 11.02
CA ILE A 77 11.40 10.21 11.41
C ILE A 77 11.65 10.00 12.92
N PRO A 78 10.63 9.68 13.74
CA PRO A 78 10.79 9.49 15.17
C PRO A 78 11.92 8.52 15.52
N ALA A 79 12.72 8.85 16.55
CA ALA A 79 13.89 8.07 16.92
C ALA A 79 13.56 6.59 17.22
N ALA A 80 12.38 6.31 17.79
CA ALA A 80 11.97 4.95 18.08
C ALA A 80 11.65 4.12 16.83
N ILE A 81 11.38 4.74 15.66
CA ILE A 81 11.12 4.05 14.39
C ILE A 81 12.42 3.74 13.62
N ARG A 82 13.48 4.50 13.88
CA ARG A 82 14.77 4.37 13.20
C ARG A 82 15.43 3.02 13.51
N GLY A 83 16.36 2.62 12.65
CA GLY A 83 17.11 1.38 12.75
C GLY A 83 16.87 0.45 11.56
N ARG A 84 17.24 -0.82 11.74
CA ARG A 84 17.11 -1.84 10.71
C ARG A 84 15.97 -2.80 11.03
N TRP A 85 15.21 -3.10 10.00
CA TRP A 85 13.98 -3.91 10.02
C TRP A 85 14.03 -4.92 8.88
N ALA A 86 13.29 -6.02 8.96
CA ALA A 86 13.15 -6.95 7.84
C ALA A 86 11.78 -7.64 7.81
N LEU A 87 11.23 -7.91 6.62
CA LEU A 87 10.02 -8.73 6.49
C LEU A 87 10.33 -10.20 6.82
N LYS A 88 11.48 -10.68 6.34
CA LYS A 88 12.00 -12.00 6.67
C LYS A 88 13.06 -11.85 7.75
N ALA A 89 12.84 -12.46 8.92
CA ALA A 89 13.78 -12.38 10.04
C ALA A 89 15.21 -12.86 9.68
N ALA A 90 15.34 -13.78 8.73
CA ALA A 90 16.64 -14.23 8.21
C ALA A 90 17.47 -13.08 7.59
N ASP A 91 16.81 -12.11 6.95
CA ASP A 91 17.48 -10.98 6.29
C ASP A 91 18.08 -10.00 7.30
N CYS A 92 17.66 -10.06 8.57
CA CYS A 92 18.34 -9.32 9.64
C CYS A 92 19.80 -9.73 9.82
N LYS A 93 20.16 -10.97 9.48
CA LYS A 93 21.54 -11.47 9.58
C LYS A 93 22.22 -11.69 8.23
N ALA A 94 21.48 -11.51 7.14
CA ALA A 94 22.02 -11.67 5.80
C ALA A 94 23.08 -10.59 5.49
N LYS A 95 24.02 -10.94 4.62
CA LYS A 95 25.02 -10.01 4.09
C LYS A 95 24.30 -8.94 3.25
N LYS A 96 24.85 -7.73 3.26
CA LYS A 96 24.37 -6.64 2.40
C LYS A 96 24.30 -7.10 0.94
N GLY A 97 23.15 -6.90 0.30
CA GLY A 97 22.87 -7.34 -1.06
C GLY A 97 22.21 -8.72 -1.16
N SER A 98 22.18 -9.50 -0.08
CA SER A 98 21.37 -10.71 0.05
C SER A 98 20.19 -10.54 1.02
N ASP A 99 20.11 -9.37 1.66
CA ASP A 99 19.09 -8.98 2.62
C ASP A 99 17.87 -8.32 1.93
N LEU A 100 17.26 -9.05 1.00
CA LEU A 100 16.29 -8.52 0.04
C LEU A 100 15.05 -7.86 0.68
N THR A 101 14.69 -8.23 1.90
CA THR A 101 13.56 -7.63 2.62
C THR A 101 13.97 -6.65 3.73
N ALA A 102 15.26 -6.35 3.86
CA ALA A 102 15.74 -5.41 4.86
C ALA A 102 15.34 -3.97 4.51
N LEU A 103 14.89 -3.24 5.52
CA LEU A 103 14.57 -1.84 5.50
C LEU A 103 15.41 -1.13 6.56
N THR A 104 16.25 -0.18 6.15
CA THR A 104 17.01 0.69 7.05
C THR A 104 16.37 2.07 7.06
N ILE A 105 16.14 2.60 8.26
CA ILE A 105 15.48 3.87 8.48
C ILE A 105 16.38 4.75 9.33
N ASP A 106 16.74 5.92 8.84
CA ASP A 106 17.44 6.96 9.62
C ASP A 106 16.52 8.18 9.87
N ALA A 107 17.09 9.33 10.20
CA ALA A 107 16.31 10.53 10.50
C ALA A 107 15.49 11.05 9.31
N THR A 108 15.97 10.86 8.08
CA THR A 108 15.35 11.42 6.86
C THR A 108 15.27 10.43 5.71
N ASN A 109 15.69 9.18 5.88
CA ASN A 109 15.83 8.23 4.79
C ASN A 109 15.26 6.85 5.10
N LEU A 110 14.69 6.21 4.07
CA LEU A 110 14.33 4.80 4.01
C LEU A 110 15.15 4.12 2.92
N ARG A 111 15.82 3.02 3.24
CA ARG A 111 16.56 2.21 2.26
C ARG A 111 16.09 0.78 2.30
N PHE A 112 15.64 0.25 1.17
CA PHE A 112 15.30 -1.15 1.03
C PHE A 112 15.70 -1.64 -0.36
N TYR A 113 16.37 -2.80 -0.41
CA TYR A 113 16.93 -3.37 -1.65
C TYR A 113 17.65 -2.31 -2.52
N GLU A 114 17.13 -2.03 -3.72
CA GLU A 114 17.67 -1.06 -4.69
C GLU A 114 16.95 0.31 -4.66
N SER A 115 16.08 0.53 -3.67
CA SER A 115 15.29 1.76 -3.54
C SER A 115 15.74 2.66 -2.39
N HIS A 116 15.72 3.97 -2.64
CA HIS A 116 15.98 5.05 -1.70
C HIS A 116 14.73 5.92 -1.59
N GLY A 117 14.17 6.06 -0.38
CA GLY A 117 13.19 7.11 -0.06
C GLY A 117 13.79 8.23 0.79
N GLU A 118 13.61 9.47 0.37
CA GLU A 118 13.94 10.67 1.13
C GLU A 118 12.67 11.30 1.71
N LEU A 119 12.70 11.65 2.99
CA LEU A 119 11.60 12.30 3.69
C LEU A 119 11.38 13.71 3.12
N ALA A 120 10.23 13.93 2.48
CA ALA A 120 9.88 15.23 1.90
C ALA A 120 9.04 16.08 2.86
N ARG A 121 8.11 15.45 3.59
CA ARG A 121 7.21 16.16 4.52
C ARG A 121 6.65 15.20 5.57
N VAL A 122 6.79 15.56 6.85
CA VAL A 122 6.03 14.96 7.94
C VAL A 122 4.63 15.58 7.96
N ARG A 123 3.58 14.75 7.97
CA ARG A 123 2.18 15.21 8.06
C ARG A 123 1.64 15.12 9.47
N ASP A 124 2.02 14.05 10.17
CA ASP A 124 1.58 13.74 11.52
C ASP A 124 2.60 12.80 12.16
N SER A 125 2.97 13.00 13.43
CA SER A 125 3.88 12.11 14.12
C SER A 125 3.77 12.17 15.64
N ASP A 126 3.99 11.01 16.24
CA ASP A 126 4.26 10.82 17.66
C ASP A 126 5.55 9.97 17.82
N ALA A 127 5.89 9.58 19.04
CA ALA A 127 7.09 8.80 19.29
C ALA A 127 7.12 7.44 18.57
N GLY A 128 5.97 6.80 18.36
CA GLY A 128 5.84 5.46 17.79
C GLY A 128 5.19 5.41 16.41
N ARG A 129 4.71 6.54 15.88
CA ARG A 129 4.03 6.63 14.59
C ARG A 129 4.46 7.84 13.79
N ILE A 130 4.51 7.69 12.47
CA ILE A 130 4.65 8.79 11.51
C ILE A 130 3.79 8.55 10.27
N VAL A 131 3.14 9.61 9.79
CA VAL A 131 2.58 9.71 8.44
C VAL A 131 3.39 10.77 7.69
N ALA A 132 3.98 10.39 6.56
CA ALA A 132 4.86 11.27 5.81
C ALA A 132 4.80 11.02 4.31
N ASP A 133 5.17 12.04 3.53
CA ASP A 133 5.43 11.90 2.11
C ASP A 133 6.93 11.73 1.87
N TYR A 134 7.26 10.83 0.96
CA TYR A 134 8.62 10.47 0.58
C TYR A 134 8.81 10.62 -0.92
N LYS A 135 10.00 11.06 -1.32
CA LYS A 135 10.49 11.01 -2.69
C LYS A 135 11.35 9.75 -2.84
N PHE A 136 10.89 8.82 -3.65
CA PHE A 136 11.60 7.58 -3.90
C PHE A 136 12.36 7.61 -5.23
N SER A 137 13.49 6.91 -5.26
CA SER A 137 14.23 6.55 -6.46
C SER A 137 14.70 5.09 -6.39
N GLY A 138 14.68 4.40 -7.52
CA GLY A 138 15.09 3.00 -7.65
C GLY A 138 14.96 2.52 -9.09
N GLU A 139 15.82 1.61 -9.54
CA GLU A 139 15.78 1.04 -10.91
C GLU A 139 15.73 2.09 -12.06
N GLY A 140 16.19 3.32 -11.80
CA GLY A 140 16.16 4.42 -12.77
C GLY A 140 14.83 5.17 -12.85
N VAL A 141 13.87 4.89 -11.96
CA VAL A 141 12.60 5.61 -11.84
C VAL A 141 12.52 6.39 -10.53
N GLU A 142 11.80 7.50 -10.56
CA GLU A 142 11.46 8.30 -9.38
C GLU A 142 9.95 8.33 -9.19
N TRP A 143 9.49 8.29 -7.94
CA TRP A 143 8.07 8.38 -7.62
C TRP A 143 7.84 8.96 -6.23
N ASP A 144 6.68 9.58 -6.03
CA ASP A 144 6.24 10.03 -4.72
C ASP A 144 5.42 8.94 -4.03
N ARG A 145 5.58 8.82 -2.70
CA ARG A 145 4.79 7.89 -1.90
C ARG A 145 4.45 8.49 -0.55
N ARG A 146 3.16 8.48 -0.21
CA ARG A 146 2.73 8.67 1.18
C ARG A 146 2.78 7.35 1.91
N MET A 147 3.30 7.37 3.13
CA MET A 147 3.49 6.19 3.94
C MET A 147 3.15 6.48 5.39
N GLN A 148 2.49 5.51 6.03
CA GLN A 148 2.36 5.42 7.47
C GLN A 148 3.30 4.33 7.99
N LEU A 149 4.03 4.67 9.05
CA LEU A 149 4.87 3.74 9.82
C LEU A 149 4.39 3.74 11.27
N ASP A 150 4.07 2.57 11.80
CA ASP A 150 3.64 2.40 13.19
C ASP A 150 4.48 1.32 13.90
N LEU A 151 4.89 1.61 15.13
CA LEU A 151 5.42 0.60 16.02
C LEU A 151 4.29 -0.20 16.66
N ALA A 152 4.48 -1.51 16.70
CA ALA A 152 3.66 -2.46 17.44
C ALA A 152 4.54 -3.34 18.33
N ASP A 153 3.91 -4.16 19.17
CA ASP A 153 4.59 -5.21 19.93
C ASP A 153 5.75 -4.68 20.79
N GLY A 154 5.53 -3.52 21.44
CA GLY A 154 6.55 -2.84 22.25
C GLY A 154 7.75 -2.33 21.43
N GLY A 155 7.53 -1.98 20.16
CA GLY A 155 8.59 -1.54 19.25
C GLY A 155 9.36 -2.68 18.58
N LYS A 156 8.92 -3.93 18.72
CA LYS A 156 9.56 -5.08 18.05
C LYS A 156 9.06 -5.31 16.64
N THR A 157 7.93 -4.70 16.28
CA THR A 157 7.36 -4.77 14.94
C THR A 157 7.11 -3.37 14.39
N LEU A 158 7.47 -3.18 13.13
CA LEU A 158 7.14 -2.00 12.34
C LEU A 158 6.07 -2.38 11.33
N ILE A 159 4.93 -1.70 11.37
CA ILE A 159 3.85 -1.84 10.39
C ILE A 159 3.96 -0.69 9.41
N ARG A 160 4.16 -1.00 8.13
CA ARG A 160 4.19 -0.04 7.03
C ARG A 160 2.90 -0.14 6.22
N ARG A 161 2.27 1.00 5.95
CA ARG A 161 1.17 1.14 4.99
C ARG A 161 1.52 2.21 3.97
N ASP A 162 1.31 1.87 2.72
CA ASP A 162 1.59 2.74 1.58
C ASP A 162 0.28 3.24 0.99
N GLU A 163 0.25 4.50 0.58
CA GLU A 163 -0.92 5.13 -0.04
C GLU A 163 -0.56 5.72 -1.41
N GLY A 164 -1.49 5.65 -2.35
CA GLY A 164 -1.36 6.20 -3.70
C GLY A 164 -1.23 5.12 -4.78
N GLU A 165 -1.02 5.57 -6.02
CA GLU A 165 -0.87 4.67 -7.16
C GLU A 165 0.35 3.75 -7.00
N GLY A 166 0.18 2.48 -7.38
CA GLY A 166 1.20 1.45 -7.20
C GLY A 166 1.52 1.11 -5.74
N ALA A 167 0.64 1.46 -4.79
CA ALA A 167 0.81 1.06 -3.39
C ALA A 167 0.60 -0.43 -3.19
N ALA A 168 1.34 -1.00 -2.23
CA ALA A 168 1.09 -2.38 -1.80
C ALA A 168 -0.35 -2.48 -1.27
N ALA A 169 -1.06 -3.55 -1.64
CA ALA A 169 -2.49 -3.71 -1.34
C ALA A 169 -2.81 -3.84 0.16
N GLY A 170 -1.81 -4.03 1.03
CA GLY A 170 -2.00 -4.22 2.46
C GLY A 170 -0.79 -3.86 3.31
N PRO A 171 -0.94 -3.90 4.64
CA PRO A 171 0.13 -3.57 5.57
C PRO A 171 1.28 -4.59 5.48
N MET A 172 2.50 -4.08 5.46
CA MET A 172 3.72 -4.87 5.57
C MET A 172 4.20 -4.87 7.02
N ARG A 173 4.47 -6.05 7.58
CA ARG A 173 4.96 -6.20 8.96
C ARG A 173 6.44 -6.59 8.95
N TYR A 174 7.28 -5.72 9.50
CA TYR A 174 8.71 -5.96 9.62
C TYR A 174 9.06 -6.30 11.07
N THR A 175 10.00 -7.23 11.26
CA THR A 175 10.62 -7.45 12.57
C THR A 175 11.78 -6.49 12.76
N ARG A 176 11.97 -6.01 13.99
CA ARG A 176 13.18 -5.27 14.36
C ARG A 176 14.38 -6.21 14.27
N CYS A 177 15.46 -5.77 13.62
CA CYS A 177 16.72 -6.49 13.65
C CYS A 177 17.44 -6.20 14.97
N VAL A 178 17.90 -7.27 15.63
CA VAL A 178 18.66 -7.25 16.89
C VAL A 178 20.14 -7.50 16.64
#